data_AF-A0A8T4BWS6-F1
#
_entry.id   AF-A0A8T4BWS6-F1
#
_cell.length_a   1.000
_cell.length_b   1.000
_cell.length_c   1.000
_cell.angle_alpha   90.00
_cell.angle_beta   90.00
_cell.angle_gamma   90.00
#
_symmetry.space_group_name_H-M   'P 1'
#
loop_
_entity.id
_entity.type
_entity.pdbx_description
1 polymer ?
#
loop_
_entity_poly.entity_id
_entity_poly.type
_entity_poly.pdbx_seq_one_letter_code
_entity_poly.pdbx_strand_id
1 'polypeptide(L)'
;MTLININKSSLKRLDNPDFLNNSIKKSSRILISLSADVKISDSGNKLKEFFDRLIEEDYNFELINFPVCQFLAYKRYIKTIENGINNFDKTKKCKECTYNDVCSGFNKEYLKTFGNKEIHPINMFSIITDNEKCMLTILKHQNKITTKKVLELVKKFTICHDCSTGSHVIAAGKKLIKKGKIITKLTKDGFVWSLA
;
A
#
# COMPACT_ATOMS: atom_id res chain seq x y z
N MET A 1 -11.60 -18.91 -14.07
CA MET A 1 -11.60 -17.91 -12.99
C MET A 1 -11.84 -18.65 -11.68
N THR A 2 -11.03 -18.39 -10.67
CA THR A 2 -11.10 -19.09 -9.38
C THR A 2 -11.40 -18.07 -8.28
N LEU A 3 -12.46 -18.27 -7.50
CA LEU A 3 -12.78 -17.42 -6.35
C LEU A 3 -12.25 -18.06 -5.07
N ILE A 4 -11.46 -17.31 -4.32
CA ILE A 4 -10.94 -17.70 -3.01
C ILE A 4 -11.54 -16.77 -1.97
N ASN A 5 -12.42 -17.32 -1.14
CA ASN A 5 -12.92 -16.60 0.02
C ASN A 5 -12.06 -16.91 1.25
N ILE A 6 -11.31 -15.93 1.71
CA ILE A 6 -10.47 -16.06 2.92
C ILE A 6 -11.36 -15.86 4.14
N ASN A 7 -11.62 -16.95 4.87
CA ASN A 7 -12.31 -16.98 6.15
C ASN A 7 -11.35 -17.47 7.25
N LYS A 8 -11.84 -17.57 8.50
CA LYS A 8 -11.00 -18.04 9.63
C LYS A 8 -10.34 -19.40 9.41
N SER A 9 -10.99 -20.35 8.73
CA SER A 9 -10.42 -21.68 8.50
C SER A 9 -9.36 -21.67 7.40
N SER A 10 -9.60 -20.93 6.32
CA SER A 10 -8.62 -20.77 5.23
C SER A 10 -7.37 -20.01 5.67
N LEU A 11 -7.49 -19.03 6.58
CA LEU A 11 -6.33 -18.32 7.14
C LEU A 11 -5.29 -19.27 7.72
N LYS A 12 -5.71 -20.34 8.42
CA LYS A 12 -4.78 -21.30 9.01
C LYS A 12 -3.93 -22.03 7.96
N ARG A 13 -4.43 -22.13 6.74
CA ARG A 13 -3.81 -22.85 5.63
C ARG A 13 -3.00 -21.96 4.69
N LEU A 14 -3.05 -20.64 4.81
CA LEU A 14 -2.35 -19.76 3.86
C LEU A 14 -0.84 -20.01 3.84
N ASP A 15 -0.22 -20.42 4.96
CA ASP A 15 1.22 -20.69 5.00
C ASP A 15 1.61 -21.99 4.30
N ASN A 16 0.64 -22.89 4.07
CA ASN A 16 0.89 -24.15 3.42
C ASN A 16 1.17 -23.90 1.92
N PRO A 17 2.38 -24.23 1.40
CA PRO A 17 2.71 -24.05 -0.02
C PRO A 17 1.76 -24.81 -0.95
N ASP A 18 1.20 -25.92 -0.49
CA ASP A 18 0.24 -26.72 -1.25
C ASP A 18 -1.13 -26.04 -1.38
N PHE A 19 -1.41 -25.02 -0.57
CA PHE A 19 -2.68 -24.30 -0.65
C PHE A 19 -2.88 -23.69 -2.04
N LEU A 20 -1.83 -23.11 -2.62
CA LEU A 20 -1.85 -22.56 -3.98
C LEU A 20 -1.83 -23.67 -5.03
N ASN A 21 -0.89 -24.61 -4.91
CA ASN A 21 -0.67 -25.66 -5.91
C ASN A 21 -1.88 -26.58 -6.10
N ASN A 22 -2.58 -26.92 -5.01
CA ASN A 22 -3.75 -27.80 -5.09
C ASN A 22 -5.03 -27.07 -5.47
N SER A 23 -5.10 -25.75 -5.28
CA SER A 23 -6.35 -24.98 -5.42
C SER A 23 -6.39 -24.13 -6.68
N ILE A 24 -5.24 -23.87 -7.34
CA ILE A 24 -5.14 -22.81 -8.35
C ILE A 24 -4.25 -23.22 -9.51
N LYS A 25 -4.81 -23.21 -10.73
CA LYS A 25 -3.99 -23.22 -11.95
C LYS A 25 -3.36 -21.85 -12.14
N LYS A 26 -2.03 -21.78 -12.28
CA LYS A 26 -1.26 -20.52 -12.41
C LYS A 26 -1.76 -19.58 -13.52
N SER A 27 -2.27 -20.11 -14.63
CA SER A 27 -2.83 -19.32 -15.74
C SER A 27 -4.24 -18.77 -15.51
N SER A 28 -4.90 -19.15 -14.42
CA SER A 28 -6.27 -18.71 -14.14
C SER A 28 -6.29 -17.37 -13.41
N ARG A 29 -7.22 -16.48 -13.78
CA ARG A 29 -7.54 -15.28 -13.00
C ARG A 29 -8.13 -15.69 -11.65
N ILE A 30 -7.54 -15.20 -10.56
CA ILE A 30 -7.94 -15.46 -9.18
C ILE A 30 -8.64 -14.22 -8.63
N LEU A 31 -9.83 -14.40 -8.07
CA LEU A 31 -10.51 -13.38 -7.29
C LEU A 31 -10.39 -13.76 -5.83
N ILE A 32 -9.89 -12.85 -4.99
CA ILE A 32 -9.73 -13.09 -3.57
C ILE A 32 -10.67 -12.17 -2.82
N SER A 33 -11.55 -12.71 -1.99
CA SER A 33 -12.41 -11.95 -1.08
C SER A 33 -12.03 -12.21 0.37
N LEU A 34 -12.31 -11.24 1.25
CA LEU A 34 -12.16 -11.40 2.69
C LEU A 34 -13.54 -11.57 3.32
N SER A 35 -13.71 -12.65 4.05
CA SER A 35 -14.93 -12.92 4.82
C SER A 35 -15.01 -12.01 6.05
N ALA A 36 -16.23 -11.66 6.45
CA ALA A 36 -16.50 -10.75 7.55
C ALA A 36 -16.05 -11.28 8.92
N ASP A 37 -15.80 -12.58 9.04
CA ASP A 37 -15.31 -13.23 10.27
C ASP A 37 -13.79 -13.08 10.48
N VAL A 38 -13.05 -12.57 9.51
CA VAL A 38 -11.59 -12.42 9.60
C VAL A 38 -11.21 -11.06 10.16
N LYS A 39 -10.81 -11.01 11.44
CA LYS A 39 -10.28 -9.79 12.08
C LYS A 39 -8.95 -9.38 11.45
N ILE A 40 -8.91 -8.19 10.86
CA ILE A 40 -7.76 -7.72 10.07
C ILE A 40 -6.54 -7.47 10.96
N SER A 41 -6.70 -6.89 12.16
CA SER A 41 -5.57 -6.69 13.08
C SER A 41 -4.82 -7.98 13.39
N ASP A 42 -5.51 -9.11 13.41
CA ASP A 42 -4.96 -10.39 13.85
C ASP A 42 -4.37 -11.18 12.67
N SER A 43 -4.82 -10.88 11.45
CA SER A 43 -4.50 -11.65 10.24
C SER A 43 -3.71 -10.86 9.20
N GLY A 44 -3.50 -9.56 9.44
CA GLY A 44 -2.97 -8.62 8.46
C GLY A 44 -1.61 -9.02 7.90
N ASN A 45 -0.65 -9.40 8.75
CA ASN A 45 0.69 -9.81 8.28
C ASN A 45 0.63 -11.08 7.45
N LYS A 46 -0.14 -12.07 7.88
CA LYS A 46 -0.33 -13.32 7.16
C LYS A 46 -0.95 -13.13 5.78
N LEU A 47 -1.94 -12.23 5.69
CA LEU A 47 -2.55 -11.86 4.40
C LEU A 47 -1.53 -11.17 3.49
N LYS A 48 -0.70 -10.27 4.04
CA LYS A 48 0.35 -9.58 3.28
C LYS A 48 1.38 -10.56 2.72
N GLU A 49 1.91 -11.45 3.55
CA GLU A 49 2.85 -12.51 3.13
C GLU A 49 2.25 -13.43 2.07
N PHE A 50 0.95 -13.74 2.18
CA PHE A 50 0.24 -14.49 1.14
C PHE A 50 0.17 -13.72 -0.18
N PHE A 51 -0.15 -12.43 -0.14
CA PHE A 51 -0.18 -11.60 -1.35
C PHE A 51 1.20 -11.38 -1.96
N ASP A 52 2.23 -11.22 -1.13
CA ASP A 52 3.61 -11.06 -1.60
C ASP A 52 4.06 -12.29 -2.37
N ARG A 53 3.77 -13.50 -1.87
CA ARG A 53 4.05 -14.75 -2.60
C ARG A 53 3.28 -14.86 -3.92
N LEU A 54 2.00 -14.46 -3.95
CA LEU A 54 1.23 -14.43 -5.21
C LEU A 54 1.89 -13.51 -6.25
N ILE A 55 2.49 -12.40 -5.81
CA ILE A 55 3.21 -11.46 -6.68
C ILE A 55 4.54 -12.06 -7.13
N GLU A 56 5.33 -12.62 -6.21
CA GLU A 56 6.63 -13.23 -6.49
C GLU A 56 6.53 -14.41 -7.46
N GLU A 57 5.47 -15.21 -7.33
CA GLU A 57 5.20 -16.35 -8.20
C GLU A 57 4.43 -15.98 -9.48
N ASP A 58 4.17 -14.68 -9.74
CA ASP A 58 3.50 -14.17 -10.94
C ASP A 58 2.09 -14.74 -11.18
N TYR A 59 1.27 -14.79 -10.13
CA TYR A 59 -0.14 -15.13 -10.26
C TYR A 59 -0.97 -13.93 -10.72
N ASN A 60 -1.95 -14.19 -11.60
CA ASN A 60 -2.94 -13.20 -12.00
C ASN A 60 -4.09 -13.15 -10.98
N PHE A 61 -4.02 -12.23 -10.01
CA PHE A 61 -5.03 -12.09 -8.96
C PHE A 61 -5.59 -10.68 -8.77
N GLU A 62 -6.78 -10.61 -8.21
CA GLU A 62 -7.44 -9.39 -7.77
C GLU A 62 -8.01 -9.55 -6.36
N LEU A 63 -7.91 -8.50 -5.56
CA LEU A 63 -8.47 -8.39 -4.22
C LEU A 63 -9.83 -7.69 -4.30
N ILE A 64 -10.89 -8.43 -4.05
CA ILE A 64 -12.26 -7.94 -4.16
C ILE A 64 -12.72 -7.34 -2.84
N ASN A 65 -13.05 -6.05 -2.88
CA ASN A 65 -13.62 -5.30 -1.76
C ASN A 65 -12.75 -5.32 -0.48
N PHE A 66 -11.43 -5.35 -0.64
CA PHE A 66 -10.50 -5.17 0.47
C PHE A 66 -10.44 -3.68 0.88
N PRO A 67 -10.42 -3.36 2.18
CA PRO A 67 -10.29 -1.98 2.63
C PRO A 67 -8.89 -1.44 2.31
N VAL A 68 -8.82 -0.47 1.39
CA VAL A 68 -7.55 0.14 0.93
C VAL A 68 -6.69 0.63 2.09
N CYS A 69 -7.32 1.12 3.17
CA CYS A 69 -6.61 1.62 4.35
C CYS A 69 -5.76 0.57 5.09
N GLN A 70 -6.11 -0.71 4.99
CA GLN A 70 -5.36 -1.81 5.60
C GLN A 70 -4.35 -2.47 4.65
N PHE A 71 -4.58 -2.31 3.35
CA PHE A 71 -3.84 -3.01 2.29
C PHE A 71 -3.31 -2.03 1.23
N LEU A 72 -2.81 -0.87 1.67
CA LEU A 72 -2.37 0.20 0.78
C LEU A 72 -1.33 -0.26 -0.25
N ALA A 73 -0.36 -1.07 0.16
CA ALA A 73 0.68 -1.61 -0.71
C ALA A 73 0.12 -2.43 -1.88
N TYR A 74 -1.08 -2.99 -1.71
CA TYR A 74 -1.76 -3.85 -2.68
C TYR A 74 -2.85 -3.11 -3.44
N LYS A 75 -2.95 -1.77 -3.31
CA LYS A 75 -4.03 -0.97 -3.93
C LYS A 75 -4.24 -1.29 -5.41
N ARG A 76 -3.16 -1.54 -6.18
CA ARG A 76 -3.25 -1.87 -7.61
C ARG A 76 -4.02 -3.16 -7.92
N TYR A 77 -4.06 -4.09 -6.95
CA TYR A 77 -4.78 -5.36 -7.04
C TYR A 77 -6.22 -5.25 -6.51
N ILE A 78 -6.56 -4.17 -5.80
CA ILE A 78 -7.89 -4.02 -5.20
C ILE A 78 -8.89 -3.58 -6.26
N LYS A 79 -9.99 -4.34 -6.38
CA LYS A 79 -11.15 -4.01 -7.20
C LYS A 79 -12.39 -3.86 -6.32
N THR A 80 -13.14 -2.80 -6.57
CA THR A 80 -14.46 -2.58 -6.00
C THR A 80 -15.50 -3.12 -6.98
N ILE A 81 -16.39 -4.00 -6.53
CA ILE A 81 -17.47 -4.54 -7.36
C ILE A 81 -18.79 -3.88 -6.94
N GLU A 82 -19.48 -3.24 -7.90
CA GLU A 82 -20.70 -2.46 -7.66
C GLU A 82 -21.83 -3.27 -7.01
N ASN A 83 -22.08 -4.50 -7.49
CA ASN A 83 -23.11 -5.39 -6.94
C ASN A 83 -22.84 -5.80 -5.47
N GLY A 84 -21.61 -5.61 -4.98
CA GLY A 84 -21.24 -5.89 -3.60
C GLY A 84 -21.36 -4.70 -2.66
N ILE A 85 -21.47 -3.46 -3.16
CA ILE A 85 -21.37 -2.23 -2.36
C ILE A 85 -22.44 -2.18 -1.25
N ASN A 86 -23.62 -2.75 -1.49
CA ASN A 86 -24.72 -2.78 -0.52
C ASN A 86 -24.36 -3.46 0.81
N ASN A 87 -23.32 -4.31 0.83
CA ASN A 87 -22.84 -4.99 2.03
C ASN A 87 -21.60 -4.34 2.64
N PHE A 88 -21.18 -3.17 2.16
CA PHE A 88 -20.04 -2.44 2.70
C PHE A 88 -20.48 -1.07 3.21
N ASP A 89 -19.88 -0.63 4.30
CA ASP A 89 -20.11 0.67 4.90
C ASP A 89 -18.78 1.40 5.12
N LYS A 90 -18.86 2.73 4.98
CA LYS A 90 -17.79 3.66 5.35
C LYS A 90 -18.08 4.20 6.74
N THR A 91 -17.11 4.05 7.63
CA THR A 91 -17.21 4.64 8.97
C THR A 91 -17.06 6.16 8.90
N LYS A 92 -17.42 6.89 9.97
CA LYS A 92 -17.20 8.34 10.04
C LYS A 92 -15.74 8.73 9.75
N LYS A 93 -14.78 7.95 10.26
CA LYS A 93 -13.33 8.13 10.02
C LYS A 93 -12.95 7.99 8.54
N CYS A 94 -13.68 7.20 7.75
CA CYS A 94 -13.37 7.02 6.33
C CYS A 94 -13.47 8.33 5.55
N LYS A 95 -14.27 9.31 6.00
CA LYS A 95 -14.39 10.63 5.37
C LYS A 95 -13.07 11.42 5.38
N GLU A 96 -12.16 11.11 6.29
CA GLU A 96 -10.83 11.73 6.39
C GLU A 96 -9.79 11.02 5.52
N CYS A 97 -10.15 9.87 4.92
CA CYS A 97 -9.24 9.05 4.14
C CYS A 97 -9.07 9.62 2.72
N THR A 98 -7.83 9.70 2.26
CA THR A 98 -7.47 10.08 0.88
C THR A 98 -8.08 9.16 -0.18
N TYR A 99 -8.47 7.94 0.22
CA TYR A 99 -9.13 6.96 -0.66
C TYR A 99 -10.63 6.85 -0.42
N ASN A 100 -11.25 7.81 0.28
CA ASN A 100 -12.68 7.77 0.57
C ASN A 100 -13.53 7.51 -0.67
N ASP A 101 -13.23 8.16 -1.80
CA ASP A 101 -14.11 8.12 -2.96
C ASP A 101 -14.02 6.82 -3.77
N VAL A 102 -12.89 6.11 -3.67
CA VAL A 102 -12.62 4.87 -4.44
C VAL A 102 -12.73 3.60 -3.60
N CYS A 103 -12.59 3.70 -2.28
CA CYS A 103 -12.71 2.56 -1.38
C CYS A 103 -14.19 2.21 -1.18
N SER A 104 -14.55 0.92 -1.22
CA SER A 104 -15.90 0.46 -0.85
C SER A 104 -16.18 0.55 0.65
N GLY A 105 -15.13 0.58 1.48
CA GLY A 105 -15.25 0.58 2.94
C GLY A 105 -15.01 -0.81 3.51
N PHE A 106 -15.79 -1.17 4.52
CA PHE A 106 -15.68 -2.43 5.25
C PHE A 106 -16.99 -3.18 5.18
N ASN A 107 -16.95 -4.51 5.17
CA ASN A 107 -18.16 -5.30 5.20
C ASN A 107 -19.02 -4.94 6.45
N LYS A 108 -20.33 -4.81 6.29
CA LYS A 108 -21.27 -4.43 7.36
C LYS A 108 -21.22 -5.40 8.54
N GLU A 109 -21.15 -6.70 8.27
CA GLU A 109 -21.03 -7.74 9.30
C GLU A 109 -19.68 -7.66 10.02
N TYR A 110 -18.62 -7.28 9.30
CA TYR A 110 -17.30 -7.02 9.89
C TYR A 110 -17.39 -5.88 10.91
N LEU A 111 -17.96 -4.74 10.49
CA LEU A 111 -18.14 -3.58 11.37
C LEU A 111 -19.03 -3.89 12.57
N LYS A 112 -20.07 -4.71 12.39
CA LYS A 112 -20.94 -5.17 13.47
C LYS A 112 -20.19 -6.03 14.49
N THR A 113 -19.29 -6.90 14.01
CA THR A 113 -18.57 -7.88 14.84
C THR A 113 -17.35 -7.29 15.53
N PHE A 114 -16.54 -6.50 14.82
CA PHE A 114 -15.24 -6.01 15.30
C PHE A 114 -15.20 -4.49 15.53
N GLY A 115 -16.26 -3.77 15.14
CA GLY A 115 -16.31 -2.31 15.25
C GLY A 115 -15.36 -1.61 14.27
N ASN A 116 -14.95 -0.39 14.63
CA ASN A 116 -14.14 0.49 13.78
C ASN A 116 -12.84 0.98 14.43
N LYS A 117 -12.39 0.29 15.50
CA LYS A 117 -11.25 0.74 16.30
C LYS A 117 -9.94 0.72 15.51
N GLU A 118 -9.68 -0.36 14.78
CA GLU A 118 -8.50 -0.58 13.93
C GLU A 118 -8.57 0.14 12.57
N ILE A 119 -9.67 0.86 12.28
CA ILE A 119 -9.81 1.61 11.05
C ILE A 119 -9.07 2.93 11.19
N HIS A 120 -7.92 3.00 10.53
CA HIS A 120 -7.07 4.18 10.47
C HIS A 120 -7.17 4.79 9.07
N PRO A 121 -7.82 5.95 8.90
CA PRO A 121 -7.87 6.60 7.61
C PRO A 121 -6.46 6.92 7.14
N ILE A 122 -6.19 6.63 5.88
CA ILE A 122 -4.93 7.04 5.27
C ILE A 122 -5.07 8.51 4.92
N ASN A 123 -4.29 9.36 5.56
CA ASN A 123 -4.12 10.74 5.12
C ASN A 123 -2.97 10.82 4.10
N MET A 124 -3.08 11.75 3.15
CA MET A 124 -2.06 11.94 2.10
C MET A 124 -0.67 12.25 2.70
N PHE A 125 -0.64 12.75 3.93
CA PHE A 125 0.57 13.08 4.68
C PHE A 125 1.28 11.85 5.29
N SER A 126 0.59 10.74 5.56
CA SER A 126 1.19 9.52 6.15
C SER A 126 1.78 8.56 5.13
N ILE A 127 1.28 8.57 3.88
CA ILE A 127 1.79 7.69 2.84
C ILE A 127 3.17 8.16 2.43
N ILE A 128 4.19 7.31 2.51
CA ILE A 128 5.49 7.58 1.89
C ILE A 128 5.58 6.74 0.61
N THR A 129 5.56 7.39 -0.55
CA THR A 129 5.73 6.74 -1.87
C THR A 129 7.17 6.26 -2.06
N ASP A 130 7.43 5.38 -3.00
CA ASP A 130 8.80 4.85 -3.20
C ASP A 130 9.80 5.93 -3.58
N ASN A 131 9.41 6.94 -4.38
CA ASN A 131 10.24 8.11 -4.64
C ASN A 131 10.55 8.92 -3.36
N GLU A 132 9.62 9.01 -2.42
CA GLU A 132 9.82 9.69 -1.15
C GLU A 132 10.71 8.84 -0.22
N LYS A 133 10.53 7.52 -0.20
CA LYS A 133 11.41 6.58 0.53
C LYS A 133 12.83 6.68 -0.02
N CYS A 134 13.00 6.63 -1.34
CA CYS A 134 14.28 6.81 -2.01
C CYS A 134 14.97 8.10 -1.55
N MET A 135 14.27 9.24 -1.61
CA MET A 135 14.82 10.52 -1.20
C MET A 135 15.22 10.55 0.28
N LEU A 136 14.39 9.98 1.17
CA LEU A 136 14.73 9.84 2.59
C LEU A 136 15.94 8.94 2.82
N THR A 137 16.05 7.82 2.10
CA THR A 137 17.20 6.91 2.17
C THR A 137 18.48 7.61 1.74
N ILE A 138 18.44 8.37 0.64
CA ILE A 138 19.60 9.17 0.19
C ILE A 138 19.98 10.20 1.24
N LEU A 139 19.03 10.94 1.81
CA LEU A 139 19.32 11.98 2.81
C LEU A 139 19.82 11.43 4.15
N LYS A 140 19.41 10.22 4.52
CA LYS A 140 19.98 9.47 5.64
C LYS A 140 21.42 9.04 5.38
N HIS A 141 21.74 8.68 4.14
CA HIS A 141 23.10 8.33 3.74
C HIS A 141 24.00 9.57 3.63
N GLN A 142 23.51 10.65 3.02
CA GLN A 142 24.21 11.92 2.89
C GLN A 142 23.23 13.09 2.99
N ASN A 143 23.33 13.84 4.08
CA ASN A 143 22.46 14.99 4.37
C ASN A 143 23.02 16.30 3.77
N LYS A 144 22.19 17.36 3.65
CA LYS A 144 22.57 18.69 3.14
C LYS A 144 23.17 18.66 1.72
N ILE A 145 22.50 17.99 0.79
CA ILE A 145 22.99 17.77 -0.58
C ILE A 145 22.14 18.48 -1.64
N THR A 146 22.76 18.85 -2.77
CA THR A 146 22.05 19.48 -3.90
C THR A 146 21.18 18.46 -4.66
N THR A 147 20.19 18.94 -5.42
CA THR A 147 19.42 18.09 -6.35
C THR A 147 20.34 17.29 -7.29
N LYS A 148 21.42 17.92 -7.80
CA LYS A 148 22.41 17.23 -8.65
C LYS A 148 23.02 16.04 -7.91
N LYS A 149 23.40 16.21 -6.64
CA LYS A 149 23.97 15.13 -5.84
C LYS A 149 22.97 14.03 -5.51
N VAL A 150 21.70 14.38 -5.27
CA VAL A 150 20.62 13.39 -5.15
C VAL A 150 20.56 12.53 -6.43
N LEU A 151 20.57 13.15 -7.61
CA LEU A 151 20.52 12.44 -8.91
C LEU A 151 21.76 11.58 -9.20
N GLU A 152 22.91 11.89 -8.61
CA GLU A 152 24.08 11.01 -8.65
C GLU A 152 23.89 9.79 -7.73
N LEU A 153 23.32 10.00 -6.55
CA LEU A 153 23.16 8.97 -5.53
C LEU A 153 22.01 8.00 -5.82
N VAL A 154 20.93 8.44 -6.47
CA VAL A 154 19.80 7.54 -6.85
C VAL A 154 20.25 6.30 -7.59
N LYS A 155 21.31 6.39 -8.42
CA LYS A 155 21.86 5.27 -9.17
C LYS A 155 22.46 4.17 -8.28
N LYS A 156 22.74 4.48 -7.01
CA LYS A 156 23.34 3.55 -6.04
C LYS A 156 22.32 2.81 -5.18
N PHE A 157 21.03 3.16 -5.26
CA PHE A 157 19.99 2.59 -4.40
C PHE A 157 18.89 1.95 -5.24
N THR A 158 18.66 0.64 -5.06
CA THR A 158 17.67 -0.13 -5.83
C THR A 158 16.24 0.40 -5.70
N ILE A 159 15.88 0.94 -4.54
CA ILE A 159 14.56 1.55 -4.27
C ILE A 159 14.28 2.82 -5.10
N CYS A 160 15.31 3.39 -5.73
CA CYS A 160 15.24 4.65 -6.48
C CYS A 160 14.96 4.47 -7.97
N HIS A 161 14.47 3.31 -8.41
CA HIS A 161 14.26 2.98 -9.83
C HIS A 161 13.53 4.09 -10.61
N ASP A 162 12.49 4.69 -10.01
CA ASP A 162 11.68 5.73 -10.65
C ASP A 162 12.14 7.16 -10.32
N CYS A 163 13.17 7.34 -9.50
CA CYS A 163 13.75 8.64 -9.12
C CYS A 163 14.87 9.10 -10.07
N SER A 164 14.80 8.74 -11.35
CA SER A 164 15.87 8.97 -12.33
C SER A 164 15.94 10.40 -12.88
N THR A 165 14.91 11.23 -12.64
CA THR A 165 14.80 12.57 -13.21
C THR A 165 14.70 13.66 -12.15
N GLY A 166 15.17 14.86 -12.50
CA GLY A 166 15.08 16.03 -11.61
C GLY A 166 13.66 16.40 -11.22
N SER A 167 12.68 16.20 -12.12
CA SER A 167 11.26 16.46 -11.83
C SER A 167 10.71 15.53 -10.76
N HIS A 168 11.06 14.24 -10.78
CA HIS A 168 10.65 13.27 -9.76
C HIS A 168 11.26 13.59 -8.39
N VAL A 169 12.54 13.98 -8.34
CA VAL A 169 13.19 14.41 -7.09
C VAL A 169 12.51 15.65 -6.52
N ILE A 170 12.25 16.67 -7.34
CA ILE A 170 11.58 17.90 -6.90
C ILE A 170 10.17 17.62 -6.40
N ALA A 171 9.41 16.77 -7.10
CA ALA A 171 8.06 16.40 -6.70
C ALA A 171 8.04 15.62 -5.38
N ALA A 172 8.94 14.64 -5.20
CA ALA A 172 9.09 13.90 -3.95
C ALA A 172 9.51 14.83 -2.81
N GLY A 173 10.49 15.71 -3.05
CA GLY A 173 10.97 16.67 -2.05
C GLY A 173 9.89 17.64 -1.58
N LYS A 174 9.11 18.21 -2.51
CA LYS A 174 7.97 19.08 -2.17
C LYS A 174 6.94 18.36 -1.30
N LYS A 175 6.63 17.10 -1.58
CA LYS A 175 5.69 16.32 -0.75
C LYS A 175 6.28 16.01 0.63
N LEU A 176 7.56 15.68 0.73
CA LEU A 176 8.24 15.44 2.01
C LEU A 176 8.36 16.71 2.87
N ILE A 177 8.53 17.89 2.28
CA ILE A 177 8.46 19.19 2.99
C ILE A 177 7.06 19.37 3.60
N LYS A 178 6.00 19.17 2.81
CA LYS A 178 4.62 19.24 3.30
C LYS A 178 4.33 18.25 4.45
N LYS A 179 5.07 17.15 4.51
CA LYS A 179 5.00 16.13 5.57
C LYS A 179 5.92 16.41 6.76
N GLY A 180 6.67 17.52 6.74
CA GLY A 180 7.62 17.88 7.78
C GLY A 180 8.79 16.89 7.93
N LYS A 181 9.15 16.16 6.87
CA LYS A 181 10.21 15.15 6.91
C LYS A 181 11.57 15.66 6.44
N ILE A 182 11.56 16.67 5.58
CA ILE A 182 12.76 17.31 5.04
C ILE A 182 12.55 18.82 4.95
N ILE A 183 13.65 19.56 4.88
CA ILE A 183 13.68 20.99 4.56
C ILE A 183 14.46 21.22 3.26
N THR A 184 14.24 22.37 2.63
CA THR A 184 15.00 22.80 1.45
C THR A 184 15.45 24.25 1.57
N LYS A 185 16.63 24.54 1.00
CA LYS A 185 17.15 25.89 0.83
C LYS A 185 17.52 26.11 -0.63
N LEU A 186 17.06 27.20 -1.22
CA LEU A 186 17.52 27.63 -2.54
C LEU A 186 18.91 28.28 -2.40
N THR A 187 19.85 27.83 -3.22
CA THR A 187 21.23 28.35 -3.30
C THR A 187 21.57 28.69 -4.75
N LYS A 188 22.76 29.27 -4.99
CA LYS A 188 23.26 29.53 -6.35
C LYS A 188 23.36 28.26 -7.18
N ASP A 189 23.61 27.11 -6.54
CA ASP A 189 23.74 25.79 -7.17
C ASP A 189 22.41 25.01 -7.21
N GLY A 190 21.29 25.67 -6.90
CA GLY A 190 19.94 25.10 -6.87
C GLY A 190 19.48 24.70 -5.47
N PHE A 191 18.52 23.77 -5.40
CA PHE A 191 17.94 23.31 -4.14
C PHE A 191 18.91 22.41 -3.37
N VAL A 192 19.15 22.74 -2.11
CA VAL A 192 19.84 21.91 -1.12
C VAL A 192 18.79 21.28 -0.21
N TRP A 193 18.82 19.96 -0.10
CA TRP A 193 17.87 19.16 0.66
C TRP A 193 18.50 18.66 1.95
N SER A 194 17.74 18.72 3.03
CA SER A 194 18.19 18.18 4.32
C SER A 194 17.04 17.50 5.05
N LEU A 195 17.33 16.49 5.87
CA LEU A 195 16.37 16.02 6.88
C LEU A 195 15.95 17.19 7.79
N ALA A 196 14.67 17.23 8.16
CA ALA A 196 14.10 18.25 9.03
C ALA A 196 14.55 18.07 10.49
#